data_AF-A0A068YAK2-F1
#
_entry.id   AF-A0A068YAK2-F1
#
_cell.length_a   1.000
_cell.length_b   1.000
_cell.length_c   1.000
_cell.angle_alpha   90.00
_cell.angle_beta   90.00
_cell.angle_gamma   90.00
#
_symmetry.space_group_name_H-M   'P 1'
#
loop_
_entity.id
_entity.type
_entity.pdbx_description
1 polymer ?
#
loop_
_entity_poly.entity_id
_entity_poly.type
_entity_poly.pdbx_seq_one_letter_code
_entity_poly.pdbx_strand_id
1 'polypeptide(L)'
;MMMLGLEWWVCESGSLISGLRGEHALAVQTILNNFESLIYCTFPLGFCVASTIRIGQFLGANKAEGPISTSCVAIFTIVVFAIVNFVVIICTRFHIPRIFTSDPQVIQMAADGLIVIPCFLFADSLVAVCSGIIRGVGMQRTGAIVSMVCMYIIGGPTGLCLLMLTNLGVSGFWLGLCLGTGLESVVYIVIIKRIDWNEMCRKATKRTEIKFINRPPEQPDIVVKEEEARSLHEGDANLKACTPTTVCTRAAFILFCVSTVVAALVCRFKLDWKAHFPSYCLLNNGTILEINSSNVVQSSTYCHRILP
;
A
#
# COMPACT_ATOMS: atom_id res chain seq x y z
N MET A 1 -3.97 13.40 -5.84
CA MET A 1 -3.89 13.91 -4.46
C MET A 1 -5.21 13.71 -3.73
N MET A 2 -6.35 14.18 -4.25
CA MET A 2 -7.67 13.92 -3.63
C MET A 2 -7.99 12.44 -3.41
N MET A 3 -7.65 11.56 -4.36
CA MET A 3 -7.90 10.11 -4.24
C MET A 3 -7.20 9.45 -3.04
N LEU A 4 -5.94 9.80 -2.76
CA LEU A 4 -5.19 9.27 -1.60
C LEU A 4 -5.65 9.93 -0.29
N GLY A 5 -5.96 11.24 -0.32
CA GLY A 5 -6.41 11.96 0.88
C GLY A 5 -7.74 11.42 1.43
N LEU A 6 -8.64 11.00 0.55
CA LEU A 6 -9.94 10.43 0.93
C LEU A 6 -9.80 9.13 1.73
N GLU A 7 -8.88 8.23 1.35
CA GLU A 7 -8.64 6.98 2.10
C GLU A 7 -8.13 7.28 3.53
N TRP A 8 -7.18 8.20 3.65
CA TRP A 8 -6.51 8.51 4.91
C TRP A 8 -7.42 9.28 5.88
N TRP A 9 -8.28 10.15 5.36
CA TRP A 9 -9.22 10.91 6.19
C TRP A 9 -10.28 10.04 6.85
N VAL A 10 -10.67 8.92 6.24
CA VAL A 10 -11.60 7.98 6.88
C VAL A 10 -10.95 7.33 8.09
N CYS A 11 -9.68 6.91 7.99
CA CYS A 11 -8.94 6.37 9.14
C CYS A 11 -8.81 7.40 10.28
N GLU A 12 -8.50 8.65 9.96
CA GLU A 12 -8.43 9.73 10.95
C GLU A 12 -9.79 10.03 11.60
N SER A 13 -10.87 9.98 10.82
CA SER A 13 -12.22 10.13 11.37
C SER A 13 -12.56 9.00 12.36
N GLY A 14 -12.10 7.77 12.07
CA GLY A 14 -12.19 6.63 12.99
C GLY A 14 -11.39 6.84 14.27
N SER A 15 -10.18 7.40 14.18
CA SER A 15 -9.36 7.77 15.33
C SER A 15 -10.08 8.79 16.23
N LEU A 16 -10.63 9.86 15.66
CA LEU A 16 -11.39 10.86 16.42
C LEU A 16 -12.60 10.25 17.14
N ILE A 17 -13.37 9.40 16.45
CA ILE A 17 -14.59 8.79 17.02
C ILE A 17 -14.25 7.69 18.03
N SER A 18 -13.13 6.99 17.88
CA SER A 18 -12.67 5.99 18.85
C SER A 18 -12.37 6.61 20.22
N GLY A 19 -11.98 7.89 20.27
CA GLY A 19 -11.81 8.65 21.51
C GLY A 19 -13.09 8.77 22.35
N LEU A 20 -14.27 8.74 21.71
CA LEU A 20 -15.56 8.77 22.42
C LEU A 20 -15.84 7.48 23.20
N ARG A 21 -15.18 6.37 22.85
CA ARG A 21 -15.33 5.08 23.53
C ARG A 21 -14.40 4.91 24.73
N GLY A 22 -13.44 5.81 24.91
CA GLY A 22 -12.48 5.80 26.01
C GLY A 22 -11.02 5.67 25.56
N GLU A 23 -10.11 5.87 26.52
CA GLU A 23 -8.67 5.93 26.28
C GLU A 23 -8.08 4.64 25.69
N HIS A 24 -8.54 3.48 26.15
CA HIS A 24 -8.05 2.18 25.65
C HIS A 24 -8.44 1.96 24.18
N ALA A 25 -9.66 2.34 23.78
CA ALA A 25 -10.10 2.20 22.40
C ALA A 25 -9.31 3.11 21.46
N LEU A 26 -9.05 4.34 21.89
CA LEU A 26 -8.20 5.28 21.14
C LEU A 26 -6.77 4.74 20.99
N ALA A 27 -6.17 4.25 22.08
CA ALA A 27 -4.83 3.68 22.05
C ALA A 27 -4.73 2.50 21.07
N VAL A 28 -5.70 1.58 21.10
CA VAL A 28 -5.77 0.45 20.15
C VAL A 28 -5.89 0.97 18.71
N GLN A 29 -6.81 1.89 18.43
CA GLN A 29 -6.98 2.45 17.09
C GLN A 29 -5.69 3.11 16.57
N THR A 30 -4.99 3.86 17.42
CA THR A 30 -3.69 4.46 17.07
C THR A 30 -2.63 3.41 16.76
N ILE A 31 -2.53 2.33 17.55
CA ILE A 31 -1.58 1.23 17.29
C ILE A 31 -1.88 0.59 15.94
N LEU A 32 -3.15 0.26 15.67
CA LEU A 32 -3.56 -0.39 14.42
C LEU A 32 -3.30 0.51 13.21
N ASN A 33 -3.63 1.81 13.30
CA ASN A 33 -3.43 2.77 12.22
C ASN A 33 -1.93 2.96 11.90
N ASN A 34 -1.08 3.12 12.93
CA ASN A 34 0.37 3.21 12.72
C ASN A 34 0.95 1.95 12.07
N PHE A 35 0.47 0.78 12.49
CA PHE A 35 0.93 -0.49 11.95
C PHE A 35 0.49 -0.70 10.49
N GLU A 36 -0.77 -0.37 10.19
CA GLU A 36 -1.32 -0.38 8.84
C GLU A 36 -0.51 0.54 7.92
N SER A 37 -0.29 1.78 8.34
CA SER A 37 0.39 2.79 7.54
C SER A 37 1.87 2.42 7.29
N LEU A 38 2.52 1.76 8.25
CA LEU A 38 3.88 1.23 8.08
C LEU A 38 3.93 0.21 6.94
N ILE A 39 3.02 -0.76 6.94
CA ILE A 39 2.96 -1.80 5.91
C ILE A 39 2.61 -1.20 4.55
N TYR A 40 1.61 -0.32 4.51
CA TYR A 40 1.14 0.33 3.29
C TYR A 40 2.23 1.19 2.62
N CYS A 41 2.93 2.01 3.40
CA CYS A 41 3.98 2.88 2.87
C CYS A 41 5.20 2.10 2.37
N THR A 42 5.52 0.97 3.01
CA THR A 42 6.74 0.22 2.71
C THR A 42 6.70 -0.42 1.33
N PHE A 43 5.57 -1.00 0.92
CA PHE A 43 5.51 -1.77 -0.32
C PHE A 43 4.32 -1.42 -1.23
N PRO A 44 3.04 -1.49 -0.80
CA PRO A 44 1.90 -1.16 -1.65
C PRO A 44 1.98 0.22 -2.31
N LEU A 45 2.31 1.26 -1.54
CA LEU A 45 2.39 2.63 -2.07
C LEU A 45 3.53 2.80 -3.08
N GLY A 46 4.72 2.28 -2.76
CA GLY A 46 5.86 2.35 -3.68
C GLY A 46 5.57 1.61 -4.99
N PHE A 47 4.95 0.44 -4.89
CA PHE A 47 4.62 -0.38 -6.05
C PHE A 47 3.46 0.19 -6.89
N CYS A 48 2.51 0.86 -6.24
CA CYS A 48 1.49 1.69 -6.88
C CYS A 48 2.11 2.78 -7.76
N VAL A 49 3.07 3.55 -7.22
CA VAL A 49 3.78 4.61 -7.96
C VAL A 49 4.57 4.02 -9.12
N ALA A 50 5.29 2.92 -8.89
CA ALA A 50 6.05 2.22 -9.94
C ALA A 50 5.15 1.75 -11.10
N SER A 51 3.99 1.16 -10.78
CA SER A 51 3.00 0.72 -11.76
C SER A 51 2.43 1.89 -12.57
N THR A 52 2.13 3.01 -11.89
CA THR A 52 1.66 4.25 -12.51
C THR A 52 2.65 4.75 -13.56
N ILE A 53 3.94 4.86 -13.20
CA ILE A 53 5.01 5.36 -14.08
C ILE A 53 5.18 4.43 -15.28
N ARG A 54 5.29 3.12 -15.06
CA ARG A 54 5.53 2.15 -16.14
C ARG A 54 4.40 2.13 -17.16
N ILE A 55 3.16 2.15 -16.70
CA ILE A 55 1.99 2.19 -17.59
C ILE A 55 1.96 3.50 -18.37
N GLY A 56 2.21 4.64 -17.71
CA GLY A 56 2.30 5.93 -18.38
C GLY A 56 3.37 5.97 -19.48
N GLN A 57 4.53 5.37 -19.23
CA GLN A 57 5.62 5.25 -20.22
C GLN A 57 5.21 4.43 -21.45
N PHE A 58 4.57 3.28 -21.25
CA PHE A 58 4.13 2.44 -22.36
C PHE A 58 3.01 3.08 -23.19
N LEU A 59 2.06 3.76 -22.53
CA LEU A 59 1.01 4.51 -23.22
C LEU A 59 1.60 5.69 -24.02
N GLY A 60 2.58 6.40 -23.46
CA GLY A 60 3.31 7.46 -24.17
C GLY A 60 4.14 6.95 -25.35
N ALA A 61 4.64 5.72 -25.28
CA ALA A 61 5.37 5.06 -26.36
C ALA A 61 4.45 4.41 -27.42
N ASN A 62 3.13 4.56 -27.31
CA ASN A 62 2.12 3.96 -28.18
C ASN A 62 2.24 2.42 -28.30
N LYS A 63 2.63 1.74 -27.21
CA LYS A 63 2.75 0.27 -27.14
C LYS A 63 1.67 -0.31 -26.25
N ALA A 64 0.59 -0.85 -26.83
CA ALA A 64 -0.57 -1.35 -26.08
C ALA A 64 -0.32 -2.67 -25.32
N GLU A 65 0.70 -3.44 -25.68
CA GLU A 65 1.01 -4.74 -25.04
C GLU A 65 1.72 -4.61 -23.68
N GLY A 66 2.62 -3.62 -23.57
CA GLY A 66 3.41 -3.38 -22.36
C GLY A 66 2.59 -3.10 -21.08
N PRO A 67 1.53 -2.27 -21.13
CA PRO A 67 0.66 -2.00 -20.00
C PRO A 67 -0.07 -3.25 -19.49
N ILE A 68 -0.53 -4.14 -20.39
CA ILE A 68 -1.23 -5.37 -20.04
C ILE A 68 -0.34 -6.27 -19.18
N SER A 69 0.88 -6.53 -19.66
CA SER A 69 1.87 -7.34 -18.94
C SER A 69 2.24 -6.69 -17.59
N THR A 70 2.43 -5.37 -17.59
CA THR A 70 2.76 -4.61 -16.39
C THR A 70 1.66 -4.69 -15.34
N SER A 71 0.40 -4.50 -15.72
CA SER A 71 -0.76 -4.60 -14.82
C SER A 71 -0.92 -6.01 -14.25
N CYS A 72 -0.74 -7.05 -15.07
CA CYS A 72 -0.84 -8.45 -14.62
C CYS A 72 0.24 -8.78 -13.57
N VAL A 73 1.50 -8.46 -13.87
CA VAL A 73 2.62 -8.65 -12.93
C VAL A 73 2.42 -7.83 -11.67
N ALA A 74 1.87 -6.62 -11.80
CA ALA A 74 1.66 -5.76 -10.67
C ALA A 74 0.65 -6.34 -9.68
N ILE A 75 -0.49 -6.78 -10.20
CA ILE A 75 -1.55 -7.42 -9.40
C ILE A 75 -1.04 -8.74 -8.80
N PHE A 76 -0.31 -9.55 -9.56
CA PHE A 76 0.23 -10.81 -9.04
C PHE A 76 1.21 -10.59 -7.88
N THR A 77 2.16 -9.67 -8.05
CA THR A 77 3.17 -9.34 -7.04
C THR A 77 2.53 -8.88 -5.74
N ILE A 78 1.53 -7.99 -5.82
CA ILE A 78 0.91 -7.45 -4.61
C ILE A 78 0.05 -8.48 -3.88
N VAL A 79 -0.62 -9.38 -4.61
CA VAL A 79 -1.38 -10.48 -4.00
C VAL A 79 -0.46 -11.42 -3.23
N VAL A 80 0.69 -11.80 -3.81
CA VAL A 80 1.68 -12.64 -3.12
C VAL A 80 2.20 -11.94 -1.86
N PHE A 81 2.57 -10.66 -1.98
CA PHE A 81 3.01 -9.87 -0.83
C PHE A 81 1.93 -9.78 0.25
N ALA A 82 0.68 -9.53 -0.13
CA ALA A 82 -0.43 -9.41 0.80
C ALA A 82 -0.71 -10.73 1.53
N ILE A 83 -0.63 -11.89 0.86
CA ILE A 83 -0.79 -13.21 1.49
C ILE A 83 0.34 -13.47 2.50
N VAL A 84 1.59 -13.16 2.16
CA VAL A 84 2.71 -13.32 3.08
C VAL A 84 2.53 -12.44 4.32
N ASN A 85 2.17 -11.16 4.13
CA ASN A 85 1.89 -10.26 5.25
C ASN A 85 0.73 -10.76 6.09
N PHE A 86 -0.33 -11.27 5.47
CA PHE A 86 -1.48 -11.81 6.18
C PHE A 86 -1.06 -12.90 7.17
N VAL A 87 -0.27 -13.87 6.71
CA VAL A 87 0.21 -14.98 7.55
C VAL A 87 1.12 -14.45 8.66
N VAL A 88 2.07 -13.58 8.33
CA VAL A 88 3.02 -13.01 9.31
C VAL A 88 2.29 -12.26 10.42
N ILE A 89 1.31 -11.42 10.09
CA ILE A 89 0.58 -10.62 11.08
C ILE A 89 -0.24 -11.52 12.00
N ILE A 90 -0.96 -12.52 11.46
CA ILE A 90 -1.73 -13.46 12.27
C ILE A 90 -0.82 -14.24 13.23
N CYS A 91 0.33 -14.72 12.76
CA CYS A 91 1.29 -15.43 13.60
C CYS A 91 1.91 -14.54 14.70
N THR A 92 2.08 -13.24 14.42
CA THR A 92 2.73 -12.29 15.32
C THR A 92 1.76 -11.39 16.08
N ARG A 93 0.45 -11.66 16.04
CA ARG A 93 -0.61 -10.78 16.56
C ARG A 93 -0.46 -10.37 18.03
N PHE A 94 0.14 -11.22 18.87
CA PHE A 94 0.37 -10.93 20.29
C PHE A 94 1.71 -10.22 20.57
N HIS A 95 2.63 -10.26 19.61
CA HIS A 95 3.96 -9.65 19.74
C HIS A 95 3.97 -8.21 19.22
N ILE A 96 3.21 -7.91 18.16
CA ILE A 96 3.15 -6.57 17.57
C ILE A 96 2.69 -5.51 18.61
N PRO A 97 1.58 -5.67 19.34
CA PRO A 97 1.11 -4.64 20.28
C PRO A 97 2.08 -4.35 21.43
N ARG A 98 2.89 -5.35 21.82
CA ARG A 98 3.91 -5.22 22.88
C ARG A 98 5.05 -4.27 22.51
N ILE A 99 5.22 -3.96 21.22
CA ILE A 99 6.19 -2.97 20.75
C ILE A 99 5.70 -1.54 21.06
N PHE A 100 4.39 -1.35 21.13
CA PHE A 100 3.78 -0.02 21.30
C PHE A 100 3.43 0.29 22.75
N THR A 101 3.04 -0.71 23.54
CA THR A 101 2.59 -0.48 24.92
C THR A 101 2.90 -1.67 25.82
N SER A 102 3.02 -1.37 27.13
CA SER A 102 3.17 -2.36 28.20
C SER A 102 1.84 -2.66 28.91
N ASP A 103 0.75 -1.97 28.56
CA ASP A 103 -0.57 -2.21 29.17
C ASP A 103 -1.17 -3.54 28.65
N PRO A 104 -1.40 -4.54 29.52
CA PRO A 104 -1.91 -5.84 29.11
C PRO A 104 -3.32 -5.77 28.51
N GLN A 105 -4.16 -4.82 28.93
CA GLN A 105 -5.52 -4.68 28.41
C GLN A 105 -5.50 -4.17 26.96
N VAL A 106 -4.68 -3.14 26.68
CA VAL A 106 -4.51 -2.60 25.33
C VAL A 106 -3.84 -3.62 24.41
N ILE A 107 -2.87 -4.39 24.91
CA ILE A 107 -2.24 -5.48 24.14
C ILE A 107 -3.27 -6.51 23.70
N GLN A 108 -4.15 -6.95 24.60
CA GLN A 108 -5.17 -7.95 24.27
C GLN A 108 -6.16 -7.41 23.25
N MET A 109 -6.68 -6.19 23.45
CA MET A 109 -7.62 -5.57 22.52
C MET A 109 -7.01 -5.32 21.13
N ALA A 110 -5.74 -4.92 21.06
CA ALA A 110 -5.02 -4.76 19.80
C ALA A 110 -4.76 -6.10 19.10
N ALA A 111 -4.44 -7.16 19.86
CA ALA A 111 -4.28 -8.51 19.31
C ALA A 111 -5.58 -9.04 18.69
N ASP A 112 -6.74 -8.70 19.28
CA ASP A 112 -8.06 -9.04 18.72
C ASP A 112 -8.33 -8.25 17.42
N GLY A 113 -7.97 -6.97 17.37
CA GLY A 113 -8.03 -6.15 16.15
C GLY A 113 -7.14 -6.66 15.01
N LEU A 114 -5.96 -7.20 15.36
CA LEU A 114 -5.01 -7.81 14.41
C LEU A 114 -5.50 -9.11 13.77
N ILE A 115 -6.68 -9.61 14.14
CA ILE A 115 -7.37 -10.70 13.40
C ILE A 115 -8.03 -10.15 12.13
N VAL A 116 -8.57 -8.93 12.20
CA VAL A 116 -9.32 -8.29 11.11
C VAL A 116 -8.41 -7.50 10.18
N ILE A 117 -7.43 -6.78 10.76
CA ILE A 117 -6.49 -5.91 10.03
C ILE A 117 -5.84 -6.58 8.81
N PRO A 118 -5.37 -7.84 8.87
CA PRO A 118 -4.80 -8.52 7.72
C PRO A 118 -5.74 -8.63 6.52
N CYS A 119 -7.05 -8.81 6.76
CA CYS A 119 -8.06 -8.84 5.69
C CYS A 119 -8.19 -7.47 5.03
N PHE A 120 -8.22 -6.41 5.85
CA PHE A 120 -8.24 -5.03 5.37
C PHE A 120 -6.99 -4.73 4.54
N LEU A 121 -5.79 -5.00 5.08
CA LEU A 121 -4.51 -4.79 4.40
C LEU A 121 -4.41 -5.53 3.08
N PHE A 122 -4.99 -6.74 2.99
CA PHE A 122 -5.03 -7.49 1.74
C PHE A 122 -5.85 -6.75 0.67
N ALA A 123 -7.07 -6.33 1.02
CA ALA A 123 -7.92 -5.59 0.10
C ALA A 123 -7.31 -4.23 -0.26
N ASP A 124 -6.79 -3.51 0.73
CA ASP A 124 -6.22 -2.18 0.57
C ASP A 124 -4.94 -2.18 -0.27
N SER A 125 -4.07 -3.18 -0.10
CA SER A 125 -2.89 -3.37 -0.97
C SER A 125 -3.29 -3.55 -2.43
N LEU A 126 -4.37 -4.29 -2.68
CA LEU A 126 -4.90 -4.52 -4.03
C LEU A 126 -5.49 -3.23 -4.61
N VAL A 127 -6.24 -2.47 -3.82
CA VAL A 127 -6.77 -1.15 -4.18
C VAL A 127 -5.63 -0.20 -4.53
N ALA A 128 -4.56 -0.14 -3.74
CA ALA A 128 -3.42 0.73 -3.98
C ALA A 128 -2.80 0.50 -5.37
N VAL A 129 -2.52 -0.76 -5.72
CA VAL A 129 -1.91 -1.10 -7.01
C VAL A 129 -2.87 -0.86 -8.17
N CYS A 130 -4.14 -1.23 -8.02
CA CYS A 130 -5.15 -0.99 -9.04
C CYS A 130 -5.40 0.52 -9.27
N SER A 131 -5.42 1.30 -8.19
CA SER A 131 -5.46 2.76 -8.22
C SER A 131 -4.25 3.33 -8.98
N GLY A 132 -3.06 2.76 -8.78
CA GLY A 132 -1.86 3.12 -9.54
C GLY A 132 -2.01 2.85 -11.04
N ILE A 133 -2.55 1.69 -11.41
CA ILE A 133 -2.84 1.32 -12.80
C ILE A 133 -3.82 2.32 -13.43
N ILE A 134 -4.95 2.59 -12.77
CA ILE A 134 -5.98 3.53 -13.23
C ILE A 134 -5.41 4.95 -13.39
N ARG A 135 -4.54 5.39 -12.47
CA ARG A 135 -3.82 6.66 -12.56
C ARG A 135 -2.85 6.69 -13.74
N GLY A 136 -2.09 5.62 -13.96
CA GLY A 136 -1.15 5.51 -15.08
C GLY A 136 -1.85 5.61 -16.43
N VAL A 137 -3.08 5.09 -16.51
CA VAL A 137 -3.94 5.17 -17.69
C VAL A 137 -4.57 6.56 -17.89
N GLY A 138 -4.60 7.39 -16.85
CA GLY A 138 -5.24 8.71 -16.88
C GLY A 138 -6.77 8.65 -16.72
N MET A 139 -7.27 7.63 -16.00
CA MET A 139 -8.68 7.46 -15.61
C MET A 139 -8.93 7.85 -14.14
N GLN A 140 -8.12 8.77 -13.60
CA GLN A 140 -8.15 9.14 -12.18
C GLN A 140 -9.53 9.68 -11.70
N ARG A 141 -10.32 10.28 -12.60
CA ARG A 141 -11.67 10.76 -12.26
C ARG A 141 -12.61 9.60 -11.93
N THR A 142 -12.57 8.54 -12.74
CA THR A 142 -13.36 7.33 -12.50
C THR A 142 -12.91 6.64 -11.21
N GLY A 143 -11.59 6.53 -11.00
CA GLY A 143 -11.05 6.00 -9.74
C GLY A 143 -11.54 6.76 -8.51
N ALA A 144 -11.42 8.10 -8.52
CA ALA A 144 -11.87 8.92 -7.41
C ALA A 144 -13.38 8.78 -7.09
N ILE A 145 -14.24 8.65 -8.11
CA ILE A 145 -15.68 8.44 -7.90
C ILE A 145 -15.94 7.10 -7.23
N VAL A 146 -15.29 6.04 -7.70
CA VAL A 146 -15.45 4.68 -7.13
C VAL A 146 -14.95 4.65 -5.69
N SER A 147 -13.77 5.20 -5.41
CA SER A 147 -13.22 5.31 -4.05
C SER A 147 -14.17 6.06 -3.12
N MET A 148 -14.71 7.20 -3.58
CA MET A 148 -15.66 7.98 -2.78
C MET A 148 -16.94 7.21 -2.47
N VAL A 149 -17.50 6.48 -3.44
CA VAL A 149 -18.71 5.67 -3.20
C VAL A 149 -18.39 4.51 -2.25
N CYS A 150 -17.39 3.70 -2.56
CA CYS A 150 -17.10 2.50 -1.80
C CYS A 150 -16.66 2.83 -0.36
N MET A 151 -15.86 3.89 -0.19
CA MET A 151 -15.28 4.19 1.11
C MET A 151 -16.09 5.18 1.94
N TYR A 152 -16.75 6.18 1.35
CA TYR A 152 -17.53 7.16 2.13
C TYR A 152 -19.03 6.84 2.23
N ILE A 153 -19.61 6.10 1.29
CA ILE A 153 -21.03 5.75 1.34
C ILE A 153 -21.24 4.37 1.99
N ILE A 154 -20.28 3.45 1.82
CA ILE A 154 -20.41 2.07 2.31
C ILE A 154 -19.46 1.81 3.47
N GLY A 155 -18.14 1.86 3.23
CA GLY A 155 -17.12 1.47 4.21
C GLY A 155 -17.12 2.29 5.50
N GLY A 156 -17.01 3.61 5.37
CA GLY A 156 -16.98 4.57 6.47
C GLY A 156 -18.24 4.52 7.34
N PRO A 157 -19.45 4.69 6.78
CA PRO A 157 -20.69 4.59 7.56
C PRO A 157 -20.85 3.24 8.24
N THR A 158 -20.56 2.13 7.56
CA THR A 158 -20.60 0.80 8.15
C THR A 158 -19.59 0.67 9.30
N GLY A 159 -18.35 1.11 9.10
CA GLY A 159 -17.30 1.08 10.12
C GLY A 159 -17.64 1.92 11.34
N LEU A 160 -18.15 3.13 11.16
CA LEU A 160 -18.57 4.01 12.25
C LEU A 160 -19.79 3.48 13.01
N CYS A 161 -20.77 2.92 12.29
CA CYS A 161 -21.91 2.24 12.92
C CYS A 161 -21.44 1.04 13.76
N LEU A 162 -20.56 0.19 13.23
CA LEU A 162 -20.02 -0.94 13.96
C LEU A 162 -19.20 -0.49 15.18
N LEU A 163 -18.40 0.56 15.05
CA LEU A 163 -17.62 1.14 16.14
C LEU A 163 -18.50 1.61 17.31
N MET A 164 -19.58 2.32 17.02
CA MET A 164 -20.43 2.96 18.04
C MET A 164 -21.53 2.04 18.58
N LEU A 165 -22.24 1.35 17.69
CA LEU A 165 -23.47 0.62 18.03
C LEU A 165 -23.24 -0.81 18.50
N THR A 166 -22.06 -1.38 18.24
CA THR A 166 -21.76 -2.78 18.57
C THR A 166 -20.63 -2.91 19.58
N ASN A 167 -20.58 -4.08 20.24
CA ASN A 167 -19.50 -4.42 21.17
C ASN A 167 -18.18 -4.78 20.47
N LEU A 168 -18.15 -4.81 19.12
CA LEU A 168 -16.93 -5.05 18.36
C LEU A 168 -15.92 -3.90 18.47
N GLY A 169 -16.38 -2.69 18.84
CA GLY A 169 -15.52 -1.52 19.06
C GLY A 169 -14.60 -1.24 17.87
N VAL A 170 -13.30 -1.13 18.14
CA VAL A 170 -12.28 -0.84 17.11
C VAL A 170 -12.23 -1.92 16.03
N SER A 171 -12.34 -3.20 16.38
CA SER A 171 -12.36 -4.29 15.39
C SER A 171 -13.54 -4.17 14.43
N GLY A 172 -14.68 -3.65 14.91
CA GLY A 172 -15.86 -3.37 14.09
C GLY A 172 -15.61 -2.27 13.04
N PHE A 173 -14.85 -1.24 13.41
CA PHE A 173 -14.45 -0.18 12.47
C PHE A 173 -13.65 -0.75 11.29
N TRP A 174 -12.61 -1.53 11.59
CA TRP A 174 -11.77 -2.15 10.56
C TRP A 174 -12.51 -3.19 9.70
N LEU A 175 -13.51 -3.88 10.25
CA LEU A 175 -14.39 -4.75 9.45
C LEU A 175 -15.21 -3.94 8.42
N GLY A 176 -15.76 -2.79 8.83
CA GLY A 176 -16.48 -1.90 7.91
C GLY A 176 -15.58 -1.36 6.80
N LEU A 177 -14.35 -0.95 7.15
CA LEU A 177 -13.36 -0.54 6.16
C LEU A 177 -12.98 -1.67 5.20
N CYS A 178 -12.80 -2.90 5.73
CA CYS A 178 -12.51 -4.07 4.91
C CYS A 178 -13.62 -4.36 3.88
N LEU A 179 -14.89 -4.15 4.25
CA LEU A 179 -16.01 -4.29 3.32
C LEU A 179 -15.94 -3.23 2.20
N GLY A 180 -15.65 -1.98 2.56
CA GLY A 180 -15.53 -0.88 1.60
C GLY A 180 -14.37 -1.08 0.62
N THR A 181 -13.17 -1.36 1.14
CA THR A 181 -11.98 -1.60 0.29
C THR A 181 -12.09 -2.89 -0.49
N GLY A 182 -12.74 -3.92 0.09
CA GLY A 182 -13.07 -5.15 -0.61
C GLY A 182 -13.91 -4.90 -1.86
N LEU A 183 -15.00 -4.13 -1.74
CA LEU A 183 -15.83 -3.75 -2.88
C LEU A 183 -15.06 -2.89 -3.89
N GLU A 184 -14.30 -1.91 -3.42
CA GLU A 184 -13.48 -1.04 -4.27
C GLU A 184 -12.48 -1.86 -5.10
N SER A 185 -11.82 -2.84 -4.48
CA SER A 185 -10.85 -3.71 -5.14
C SER A 185 -11.49 -4.50 -6.28
N VAL A 186 -12.71 -5.01 -6.09
CA VAL A 186 -13.45 -5.75 -7.12
C VAL A 186 -13.81 -4.83 -8.28
N VAL A 187 -14.33 -3.62 -7.98
CA VAL A 187 -14.71 -2.65 -9.00
C VAL A 187 -13.48 -2.22 -9.81
N TYR A 188 -12.34 -1.97 -9.18
CA TYR A 188 -11.10 -1.63 -9.87
C TYR A 188 -10.58 -2.75 -10.75
N ILE A 189 -10.60 -4.00 -10.29
CA ILE A 189 -10.21 -5.14 -11.12
C ILE A 189 -11.11 -5.24 -12.36
N VAL A 190 -12.42 -5.05 -12.19
CA VAL A 190 -13.38 -5.07 -13.31
C VAL A 190 -13.10 -3.93 -14.29
N ILE A 191 -12.83 -2.72 -13.79
CA ILE A 191 -12.45 -1.59 -14.63
C ILE A 191 -11.19 -1.92 -15.42
N ILE A 192 -10.12 -2.37 -14.76
CA ILE A 192 -8.82 -2.69 -15.38
C ILE A 192 -8.98 -3.75 -16.47
N LYS A 193 -9.77 -4.81 -16.23
CA LYS A 193 -10.05 -5.85 -17.23
C LYS A 193 -10.82 -5.33 -18.45
N ARG A 194 -11.60 -4.25 -18.30
CA ARG A 194 -12.39 -3.63 -19.37
C ARG A 194 -11.68 -2.46 -20.06
N ILE A 195 -10.43 -2.17 -19.70
CA ILE A 195 -9.66 -1.11 -20.37
C ILE A 195 -9.32 -1.56 -21.79
N ASP A 196 -9.73 -0.76 -22.77
CA ASP A 196 -9.22 -0.86 -24.13
C ASP A 196 -7.87 -0.13 -24.22
N TRP A 197 -6.78 -0.89 -24.17
CA TRP A 197 -5.43 -0.37 -24.17
C TRP A 197 -5.07 0.38 -25.46
N ASN A 198 -5.64 -0.01 -26.61
CA ASN A 198 -5.39 0.66 -27.88
C ASN A 198 -6.04 2.05 -27.90
N GLU A 199 -7.29 2.13 -27.43
CA GLU A 199 -7.99 3.41 -27.30
C GLU A 199 -7.30 4.34 -26.28
N MET A 200 -6.75 3.78 -25.20
CA MET A 200 -6.01 4.58 -24.22
C MET A 200 -4.65 5.06 -24.74
N CYS A 201 -3.94 4.26 -25.53
CA CYS A 201 -2.76 4.71 -26.28
C CYS A 201 -3.11 5.86 -27.22
N ARG A 202 -4.16 5.73 -28.03
CA ARG A 202 -4.63 6.79 -28.94
C ARG A 202 -4.97 8.09 -28.20
N LYS A 203 -5.67 8.00 -27.07
CA LYS A 203 -5.96 9.14 -26.20
C LYS A 203 -4.69 9.77 -25.63
N ALA A 204 -3.70 8.97 -25.25
CA ALA A 204 -2.42 9.45 -24.76
C ALA A 204 -1.66 10.23 -25.85
N THR A 205 -1.55 9.66 -27.07
CA THR A 205 -0.93 10.33 -28.21
C THR A 205 -1.58 11.67 -28.54
N LYS A 206 -2.92 11.71 -28.55
CA LYS A 206 -3.68 12.96 -28.79
C LYS A 206 -3.44 14.02 -27.71
N ARG A 207 -3.14 13.62 -26.47
CA ARG A 207 -2.81 14.56 -25.38
C ARG A 207 -1.40 15.15 -25.51
N THR A 208 -0.50 14.43 -26.16
CA THR A 208 0.91 14.83 -26.37
C THR A 208 1.16 15.45 -27.74
N GLU A 209 0.15 15.51 -28.61
CA GLU A 209 0.26 16.11 -29.94
C GLU A 209 0.63 17.60 -29.84
N ILE A 210 1.83 17.94 -30.30
CA ILE A 210 2.30 19.33 -30.36
C ILE A 210 1.61 19.99 -31.55
N LYS A 211 0.60 20.82 -31.27
CA LYS A 211 0.03 21.71 -32.28
C LYS A 211 1.03 22.82 -32.59
N PHE A 212 1.79 22.67 -33.67
CA PHE A 212 2.57 23.76 -34.22
C PHE A 212 1.60 24.87 -34.66
N ILE A 213 1.61 26.00 -33.95
CA ILE A 213 0.86 27.20 -34.37
C ILE A 213 1.55 27.72 -35.63
N ASN A 214 0.86 27.57 -36.77
CA ASN A 214 1.12 28.15 -38.10
C ASN A 214 2.48 28.87 -38.27
N ARG A 215 3.44 28.17 -38.88
CA ARG A 215 4.44 28.82 -39.75
C ARG A 215 3.89 28.74 -41.19
N PRO A 216 4.00 29.79 -42.04
CA PRO A 216 3.41 29.78 -43.39
C PRO A 216 3.95 28.62 -44.25
N PRO A 217 3.19 28.16 -45.27
CA PRO A 217 3.45 26.89 -45.93
C PRO A 217 4.60 26.99 -46.91
N GLU A 218 5.57 26.06 -46.82
CA GLU A 218 6.44 25.73 -47.95
C GLU A 218 6.82 24.24 -47.94
N GLN A 219 6.02 23.46 -48.70
CA GLN A 219 6.33 22.22 -49.44
C GLN A 219 6.65 20.90 -48.69
N PRO A 220 6.48 19.75 -49.37
CA PRO A 220 5.23 19.06 -49.62
C PRO A 220 5.09 17.81 -48.72
N ASP A 221 3.86 17.36 -48.52
CA ASP A 221 3.51 16.22 -47.68
C ASP A 221 4.27 14.94 -48.09
N ILE A 222 5.07 14.41 -47.16
CA ILE A 222 5.50 13.02 -47.22
C ILE A 222 4.25 12.19 -46.90
N VAL A 223 3.57 11.74 -47.94
CA VAL A 223 2.47 10.77 -47.83
C VAL A 223 3.06 9.45 -47.34
N VAL A 224 3.05 9.24 -46.02
CA VAL A 224 3.31 7.92 -45.45
C VAL A 224 2.12 7.04 -45.79
N LYS A 225 2.30 6.12 -46.73
CA LYS A 225 1.29 5.15 -47.14
C LYS A 225 0.85 4.32 -45.92
N GLU A 226 -0.45 4.38 -45.61
CA GLU A 226 -1.11 3.57 -44.56
C GLU A 226 -0.98 2.05 -44.77
N GLU A 227 -0.57 1.60 -45.97
CA GLU A 227 -0.38 0.19 -46.29
C GLU A 227 0.85 -0.44 -45.59
N GLU A 228 1.92 0.30 -45.33
CA GLU A 228 3.09 -0.25 -44.62
C GLU A 228 2.81 -0.52 -43.14
N ALA A 229 1.99 0.32 -42.49
CA ALA A 229 1.64 0.18 -41.08
C ALA A 229 0.69 -1.01 -40.80
N ARG A 230 -0.15 -1.41 -41.75
CA ARG A 230 -0.99 -2.63 -41.62
C ARG A 230 -0.17 -3.90 -41.80
N SER A 231 0.82 -3.90 -42.68
CA SER A 231 1.62 -5.10 -42.98
C SER A 231 2.51 -5.56 -41.81
N LEU A 232 2.91 -4.67 -40.90
CA LEU A 232 3.62 -5.06 -39.67
C LEU A 232 2.71 -5.64 -38.58
N HIS A 233 1.41 -5.32 -38.60
CA HIS A 233 0.47 -5.73 -37.55
C HIS A 233 -0.15 -7.12 -37.78
N GLU A 234 -0.07 -7.67 -38.98
CA GLU A 234 -0.72 -8.94 -39.33
C GLU A 234 0.12 -10.20 -38.99
N GLY A 235 1.37 -10.01 -38.55
CA GLY A 235 2.34 -11.10 -38.31
C GLY A 235 2.37 -11.72 -36.90
N ASP A 236 1.79 -11.10 -35.87
CA ASP A 236 2.03 -11.52 -34.46
C ASP A 236 0.72 -11.82 -33.68
N ALA A 237 -0.32 -12.27 -34.39
CA ALA A 237 -1.63 -12.58 -33.81
C ALA A 237 -1.66 -13.78 -32.84
N ASN A 238 -0.52 -14.33 -32.40
CA ASN A 238 -0.49 -15.53 -31.55
C ASN A 238 0.67 -15.59 -30.52
N LEU A 239 1.06 -14.48 -29.91
CA LEU A 239 2.00 -14.56 -28.77
C LEU A 239 1.32 -14.35 -27.41
N LYS A 240 1.15 -15.46 -26.69
CA LYS A 240 0.51 -15.55 -25.37
C LYS A 240 1.04 -14.49 -24.39
N ALA A 241 0.14 -13.62 -23.93
CA ALA A 241 0.36 -12.48 -23.04
C ALA A 241 0.82 -12.78 -21.59
N CYS A 242 1.40 -13.95 -21.33
CA CYS A 242 2.04 -14.30 -20.07
C CYS A 242 2.92 -15.54 -20.30
N THR A 243 4.16 -15.35 -20.73
CA THR A 243 5.13 -16.45 -20.88
C THR A 243 5.65 -16.87 -19.49
N PRO A 244 5.73 -18.18 -19.19
CA PRO A 244 6.15 -18.70 -17.88
C PRO A 244 7.57 -18.26 -17.49
N THR A 245 8.43 -17.99 -18.48
CA THR A 245 9.77 -17.44 -18.28
C THR A 245 9.76 -16.04 -17.65
N THR A 246 8.87 -15.15 -18.10
CA THR A 246 8.74 -13.79 -17.52
C THR A 246 8.21 -13.84 -16.09
N VAL A 247 7.31 -14.79 -15.81
CA VAL A 247 6.80 -15.07 -14.47
C VAL A 247 7.93 -15.59 -13.58
N CYS A 248 8.78 -16.49 -14.08
CA CYS A 248 9.86 -17.09 -13.31
C CYS A 248 10.97 -16.09 -12.93
N THR A 249 11.43 -15.25 -13.86
CA THR A 249 12.46 -14.24 -13.59
C THR A 249 11.97 -13.17 -12.61
N ARG A 250 10.67 -12.84 -12.66
CA ARG A 250 10.05 -11.87 -11.75
C ARG A 250 9.63 -12.49 -10.42
N ALA A 251 9.29 -13.78 -10.38
CA ALA A 251 9.10 -14.53 -9.14
C ALA A 251 10.40 -14.60 -8.32
N ALA A 252 11.56 -14.69 -8.97
CA ALA A 252 12.85 -14.58 -8.28
C ALA A 252 13.05 -13.21 -7.60
N PHE A 253 12.60 -12.12 -8.24
CA PHE A 253 12.62 -10.78 -7.64
C PHE A 253 11.64 -10.68 -6.46
N ILE A 254 10.44 -11.25 -6.58
CA ILE A 254 9.46 -11.30 -5.48
C ILE A 254 10.02 -12.11 -4.30
N LEU A 255 10.62 -13.28 -4.57
CA LEU A 255 11.30 -14.09 -3.56
C LEU A 255 12.44 -13.33 -2.89
N PHE A 256 13.22 -12.56 -3.65
CA PHE A 256 14.26 -11.70 -3.09
C PHE A 256 13.67 -10.62 -2.17
N CYS A 257 12.63 -9.90 -2.59
CA CYS A 257 11.97 -8.88 -1.76
C CYS A 257 11.30 -9.47 -0.51
N VAL A 258 10.68 -10.65 -0.62
CA VAL A 258 10.12 -11.36 0.54
C VAL A 258 11.24 -11.83 1.46
N SER A 259 12.35 -12.31 0.90
CA SER A 259 13.51 -12.77 1.68
C SER A 259 14.19 -11.64 2.45
N THR A 260 14.25 -10.42 1.90
CA THR A 260 14.82 -9.27 2.61
C THR A 260 13.94 -8.80 3.76
N VAL A 261 12.61 -8.84 3.60
CA VAL A 261 11.67 -8.55 4.70
C VAL A 261 11.77 -9.62 5.79
N VAL A 262 11.80 -10.90 5.42
CA VAL A 262 11.99 -12.00 6.38
C VAL A 262 13.35 -11.88 7.07
N ALA A 263 14.42 -11.56 6.35
CA ALA A 263 15.75 -11.33 6.93
C ALA A 263 15.75 -10.14 7.89
N ALA A 264 15.09 -9.03 7.55
CA ALA A 264 14.98 -7.88 8.45
C ALA A 264 14.22 -8.21 9.75
N LEU A 265 13.12 -8.98 9.65
CA LEU A 265 12.37 -9.45 10.81
C LEU A 265 13.19 -10.44 11.65
N VAL A 266 13.87 -11.39 11.00
CA VAL A 266 14.76 -12.34 11.69
C VAL A 266 15.90 -11.61 12.40
N CYS A 267 16.55 -10.65 11.74
CA CYS A 267 17.54 -9.78 12.38
C CYS A 267 16.95 -9.02 13.57
N ARG A 268 15.72 -8.48 13.44
CA ARG A 268 15.09 -7.76 14.55
C ARG A 268 14.79 -8.65 15.77
N PHE A 269 14.38 -9.89 15.55
CA PHE A 269 14.01 -10.82 16.63
C PHE A 269 15.15 -11.69 17.15
N LYS A 270 16.22 -11.91 16.38
CA LYS A 270 17.37 -12.76 16.75
C LYS A 270 18.59 -11.97 17.23
N LEU A 271 18.78 -10.72 16.80
CA LEU A 271 19.86 -9.88 17.30
C LEU A 271 19.42 -9.22 18.61
N ASP A 272 20.24 -9.38 19.64
CA ASP A 272 20.06 -8.68 20.90
C ASP A 272 20.54 -7.24 20.73
N TRP A 273 19.65 -6.37 20.23
CA TRP A 273 19.98 -4.98 19.90
C TRP A 273 20.55 -4.19 21.09
N LYS A 274 20.26 -4.62 22.32
CA LYS A 274 20.85 -4.09 23.55
C LYS A 274 22.36 -4.29 23.64
N ALA A 275 22.91 -5.30 22.98
CA ALA A 275 24.35 -5.56 22.95
C ALA A 275 25.10 -4.72 21.89
N HIS A 276 24.40 -4.16 20.91
CA HIS A 276 24.98 -3.35 19.83
C HIS A 276 24.71 -1.84 20.00
N PHE A 277 23.58 -1.49 20.60
CA PHE A 277 23.20 -0.11 20.92
C PHE A 277 22.93 -0.01 22.42
N PRO A 278 23.98 0.20 23.24
CA PRO A 278 23.82 0.38 24.67
C PRO A 278 23.06 1.67 24.95
N SER A 279 21.98 1.58 25.74
CA SER A 279 21.24 2.76 26.18
C SER A 279 21.97 3.45 27.33
N TYR A 280 22.08 4.77 27.26
CA TYR A 280 22.77 5.56 28.26
C TYR A 280 21.79 6.32 29.16
N CYS A 281 22.03 6.32 30.46
CA CYS A 281 21.34 7.18 31.42
C CYS A 281 22.16 8.44 31.67
N LEU A 282 21.56 9.61 31.43
CA LEU A 282 22.12 10.89 31.86
C LEU A 282 21.69 11.18 33.31
N LEU A 283 22.67 11.35 34.20
CA LEU A 283 22.46 11.74 35.59
C LEU A 283 22.29 13.25 35.74
N ASN A 284 21.67 13.69 36.86
CA ASN A 284 21.50 15.12 37.19
C ASN A 284 22.81 15.91 37.28
N ASN A 285 23.95 15.24 37.47
CA ASN A 285 25.28 15.86 37.48
C ASN A 285 25.94 15.95 36.08
N GLY A 286 25.23 15.55 35.02
CA GLY A 286 25.74 15.53 33.64
C GLY A 286 26.58 14.30 33.26
N THR A 287 26.72 13.31 34.14
CA THR A 287 27.48 12.08 33.87
C THR A 287 26.62 11.08 33.09
N ILE A 288 27.24 10.40 32.12
CA ILE A 288 26.58 9.40 31.27
C ILE A 288 26.94 8.01 31.81
N LEU A 289 25.93 7.22 32.20
CA LEU A 289 26.09 5.84 32.66
C LEU A 289 25.48 4.86 31.66
N GLU A 290 26.21 3.81 31.32
CA GLU A 290 25.69 2.70 30.52
C GLU A 290 24.73 1.84 31.36
N ILE A 291 23.50 1.65 30.88
CA ILE A 291 22.49 0.86 31.58
C ILE A 291 22.75 -0.63 31.32
N ASN A 292 23.67 -1.21 32.07
CA ASN A 292 23.81 -2.67 32.12
C ASN A 292 22.91 -3.23 33.23
N SER A 293 22.12 -4.25 32.92
CA SER A 293 21.05 -4.82 33.78
C SER A 293 21.49 -5.23 35.19
N SER A 294 22.80 -5.35 35.43
CA SER A 294 23.43 -5.70 36.70
C SER A 294 23.77 -4.53 37.64
N ASN A 295 23.80 -3.28 37.17
CA ASN A 295 24.25 -2.12 37.99
C ASN A 295 23.11 -1.21 38.49
N VAL A 296 21.86 -1.43 38.04
CA VAL A 296 20.72 -0.55 38.37
C VAL A 296 20.26 -0.69 39.83
N VAL A 297 20.64 -1.78 40.52
CA VAL A 297 20.18 -2.05 41.89
C VAL A 297 21.07 -1.40 42.98
N GLN A 298 22.25 -0.87 42.65
CA GLN A 298 23.23 -0.44 43.67
C GLN A 298 23.51 1.06 43.78
N SER A 299 23.00 1.92 42.89
CA SER A 299 23.27 3.36 42.99
C SER A 299 21.98 4.16 43.12
N SER A 300 21.85 4.85 44.25
CA SER A 300 20.76 5.76 44.64
C SER A 300 20.73 7.05 43.80
N THR A 301 20.86 6.97 42.48
CA THR A 301 20.96 8.14 41.61
C THR A 301 19.87 8.10 40.55
N TYR A 302 18.88 8.99 40.69
CA TYR A 302 17.72 9.10 39.79
C TYR A 302 18.18 9.43 38.36
N CYS A 303 17.75 8.61 37.39
CA CYS A 303 18.03 8.84 35.97
C CYS A 303 17.21 10.04 35.46
N HIS A 304 17.89 11.08 34.93
CA HIS A 304 17.21 12.28 34.45
C HIS A 304 16.62 12.07 33.05
N ARG A 305 17.38 11.43 32.15
CA ARG A 305 16.98 11.22 30.76
C ARG A 305 17.68 10.01 30.17
N ILE A 306 16.93 9.14 29.49
CA ILE A 306 17.49 8.00 28.76
C ILE A 306 17.82 8.48 27.34
N LEU A 307 19.06 8.30 26.94
CA LEU A 307 19.56 8.58 25.59
C LEU A 307 19.67 7.24 24.85
N PRO A 308 19.11 7.14 23.62
CA PRO A 308 19.28 5.98 22.77
C PRO A 308 20.72 5.82 22.26
#